data_AF-A0A2J0MZJ9-F1
#
_entry.id   AF-A0A2J0MZJ9-F1
#
_cell.length_a   1.000
_cell.length_b   1.000
_cell.length_c   1.000
_cell.angle_alpha   90.00
_cell.angle_beta   90.00
_cell.angle_gamma   90.00
#
_symmetry.space_group_name_H-M   'P 1'
#
loop_
_entity.id
_entity.type
_entity.pdbx_description
1 polymer ?
#
loop_
_entity_poly.entity_id
_entity_poly.type
_entity_poly.pdbx_seq_one_letter_code
_entity_poly.pdbx_strand_id
1 'polypeptide(L)'
;MKIKEIKAKSIITKSGLPDSDFVINPYVGCQHGCIYCLDGETLILMADGTTKLLRDLKVGDKIYGVRKDENTGYYYYEVTEVLAHWRTRKPAIKIIMDGGIEIVCSSDHRWFSTRGWKYTLGRMSGRLRRPYLTKNNAVHGIGKLITTPQESDLYMKGYLSGIIRGDGLLKSYDYSGRRRNKDIQYQFRLALIDKDAVIRAHNYLNKFGIKTNWFKFKISDGARVDGIRINSKSSYRRIKKLIEFTSESEYLRGFAAGIFDAEGTGGSDSSTIRILNTNAQLLEFTKKSLRNFGFHIVDDKPNKSTNCKTIRIRGGLGEYIRFFQITNPAIKRKMVLKGKQVKNSFKVKEIINLRELREMYDITTGTGTFIANGLVSHNCYARFMKRFTDHHEPWGEFLDVKINAADLIPKKQKEIEKYKGKSITISSVTDPYQPAEKKYQLMRGILKNLIPLEPNLCILTKSDLVLRDIDLFKSFKKLVAGVSLSL
;
A
#
# COMPACT_ATOMS: atom_id res chain seq x y z
N MET A 1 -18.88 11.93 10.04
CA MET A 1 -18.36 11.64 11.40
C MET A 1 -19.51 11.65 12.39
N LYS A 2 -19.69 10.59 13.16
CA LYS A 2 -20.68 10.49 14.25
C LYS A 2 -20.15 11.22 15.48
N ILE A 3 -20.85 12.25 15.91
CA ILE A 3 -20.50 12.99 17.13
C ILE A 3 -21.44 12.53 18.23
N LYS A 4 -20.88 12.11 19.36
CA LYS A 4 -21.63 11.70 20.55
C LYS A 4 -21.23 12.58 21.71
N GLU A 5 -22.21 13.14 22.40
CA GLU A 5 -21.98 13.86 23.64
C GLU A 5 -21.99 12.87 24.80
N ILE A 6 -20.95 12.91 25.63
CA ILE A 6 -20.78 12.01 26.77
C ILE A 6 -20.48 12.80 28.04
N LYS A 7 -20.85 12.23 29.20
CA LYS A 7 -20.44 12.74 30.51
C LYS A 7 -19.28 11.89 31.04
N ALA A 8 -18.15 12.52 31.30
CA ALA A 8 -16.99 11.86 31.91
C ALA A 8 -17.11 11.84 33.45
N LYS A 9 -16.50 10.83 34.08
CA LYS A 9 -16.37 10.76 35.56
C LYS A 9 -15.21 11.62 36.09
N SER A 10 -14.16 11.76 35.29
CA SER A 10 -13.00 12.62 35.57
C SER A 10 -12.42 13.12 34.25
N ILE A 11 -11.86 14.32 34.27
CA ILE A 11 -11.15 14.91 33.12
C ILE A 11 -9.64 14.95 33.31
N ILE A 12 -9.17 15.05 34.56
CA ILE A 12 -7.75 15.06 34.92
C ILE A 12 -7.35 13.65 35.34
N THR A 13 -6.57 12.97 34.51
CA THR A 13 -6.08 11.61 34.81
C THR A 13 -4.58 11.63 35.03
N LYS A 14 -4.08 10.73 35.89
CA LYS A 14 -2.62 10.55 36.02
C LYS A 14 -2.05 10.14 34.66
N SER A 15 -0.96 10.80 34.31
CA SER A 15 -0.29 10.60 33.04
C SER A 15 0.70 9.45 33.12
N GLY A 16 0.79 8.66 32.05
CA GLY A 16 1.91 7.74 31.80
C GLY A 16 3.04 8.40 31.00
N LEU A 17 2.88 9.66 30.58
CA LEU A 17 3.92 10.40 29.86
C LEU A 17 5.03 10.78 30.84
N PRO A 18 6.30 10.59 30.47
CA PRO A 18 7.42 11.00 31.32
C PRO A 18 7.33 12.50 31.62
N ASP A 19 6.82 13.28 30.66
CA ASP A 19 6.78 14.74 30.65
C ASP A 19 5.64 15.43 31.42
N SER A 20 4.70 14.66 31.99
CA SER A 20 3.47 15.22 32.54
C SER A 20 3.01 14.41 33.75
N ASP A 21 2.57 15.08 34.82
CA ASP A 21 1.97 14.44 36.00
C ASP A 21 0.53 14.00 35.69
N PHE A 22 -0.18 14.84 34.95
CA PHE A 22 -1.57 14.62 34.56
C PHE A 22 -1.82 14.90 33.08
N VAL A 23 -2.88 14.33 32.54
CA VAL A 23 -3.36 14.63 31.19
C VAL A 23 -4.83 14.99 31.18
N ILE A 24 -5.21 15.80 30.20
CA ILE A 24 -6.60 16.16 29.89
C ILE A 24 -6.84 15.90 28.41
N ASN A 25 -7.88 15.12 28.12
CA ASN A 25 -8.37 14.91 26.75
C ASN A 25 -9.88 15.17 26.73
N PRO A 26 -10.34 16.33 26.23
CA PRO A 26 -11.77 16.67 26.16
C PRO A 26 -12.52 15.87 25.10
N TYR A 27 -11.80 15.32 24.13
CA TYR A 27 -12.34 14.55 23.02
C TYR A 27 -11.81 13.12 23.02
N VAL A 28 -12.60 12.14 22.57
CA VAL A 28 -12.12 10.80 22.21
C VAL A 28 -12.49 10.53 20.75
N GLY A 29 -11.51 10.20 19.93
CA GLY A 29 -11.63 10.32 18.47
C GLY A 29 -11.00 11.63 17.96
N CYS A 30 -10.60 11.64 16.69
CA CYS A 30 -9.80 12.73 16.12
C CYS A 30 -10.29 13.11 14.72
N GLN A 31 -10.68 14.36 14.54
CA GLN A 31 -11.03 15.00 13.29
C GLN A 31 -9.79 15.35 12.43
N HIS A 32 -8.60 15.39 13.02
CA HIS A 32 -7.35 15.83 12.35
C HIS A 32 -6.54 14.71 11.69
N GLY A 33 -7.01 13.47 11.72
CA GLY A 33 -6.55 12.46 10.77
C GLY A 33 -5.17 11.81 10.98
N CYS A 34 -4.01 12.49 11.16
CA CYS A 34 -2.70 11.76 11.12
C CYS A 34 -1.35 12.44 11.52
N ILE A 35 -0.26 11.65 11.61
CA ILE A 35 1.10 12.02 12.12
C ILE A 35 2.29 11.43 11.28
N TYR A 36 2.14 10.32 10.55
CA TYR A 36 3.28 9.53 10.05
C TYR A 36 3.55 9.74 8.56
N CYS A 37 4.49 10.62 8.23
CA CYS A 37 4.61 11.11 6.86
C CYS A 37 5.79 10.47 6.11
N LEU A 38 5.60 10.28 4.81
CA LEU A 38 6.57 9.75 3.86
C LEU A 38 6.72 10.71 2.69
N ASP A 39 7.84 10.64 2.01
CA ASP A 39 8.06 11.38 0.77
C ASP A 39 7.03 11.01 -0.31
N GLY A 40 6.61 12.00 -1.10
CA GLY A 40 5.62 11.82 -2.16
C GLY A 40 6.03 10.83 -3.26
N GLU A 41 7.34 10.66 -3.49
CA GLU A 41 7.92 9.68 -4.43
C GLU A 41 7.93 8.25 -3.87
N THR A 42 7.45 8.04 -2.64
CA THR A 42 7.38 6.70 -2.06
C THR A 42 6.40 5.84 -2.86
N LEU A 43 6.90 4.73 -3.42
CA LEU A 43 6.06 3.76 -4.13
C LEU A 43 5.18 2.98 -3.17
N ILE A 44 3.89 2.92 -3.46
CA ILE A 44 2.89 2.15 -2.72
C ILE A 44 2.50 0.93 -3.55
N LEU A 45 2.47 -0.25 -2.93
CA LEU A 45 2.03 -1.48 -3.61
C LEU A 45 0.50 -1.48 -3.74
N MET A 46 0.02 -1.43 -4.98
CA MET A 46 -1.39 -1.49 -5.34
C MET A 46 -1.93 -2.93 -5.24
N ALA A 47 -3.24 -3.09 -5.06
CA ALA A 47 -3.88 -4.39 -4.93
C ALA A 47 -3.73 -5.29 -6.18
N ASP A 48 -3.55 -4.67 -7.35
CA ASP A 48 -3.35 -5.33 -8.64
C ASP A 48 -1.88 -5.69 -8.95
N GLY A 49 -0.98 -5.44 -8.00
CA GLY A 49 0.45 -5.72 -8.11
C GLY A 49 1.28 -4.62 -8.77
N THR A 50 0.63 -3.57 -9.27
CA THR A 50 1.33 -2.38 -9.77
C THR A 50 1.78 -1.49 -8.62
N THR A 51 2.40 -0.37 -8.96
CA THR A 51 2.87 0.62 -8.01
C THR A 51 2.37 2.01 -8.39
N LYS A 52 2.11 2.82 -7.36
CA LYS A 52 1.71 4.21 -7.51
C LYS A 52 2.50 5.07 -6.53
N LEU A 53 2.85 6.28 -6.91
CA LEU A 53 3.48 7.22 -6.00
C LEU A 53 2.50 7.60 -4.91
N LEU A 54 2.99 7.74 -3.68
CA LEU A 54 2.17 8.13 -2.52
C LEU A 54 1.43 9.44 -2.78
N ARG A 55 2.07 10.43 -3.41
CA ARG A 55 1.42 11.72 -3.73
C ARG A 55 0.23 11.61 -4.68
N ASP A 56 0.20 10.57 -5.52
CA ASP A 56 -0.81 10.40 -6.57
C ASP A 56 -1.99 9.53 -6.11
N LEU A 57 -1.90 8.92 -4.93
CA LEU A 57 -2.97 8.10 -4.36
C LEU A 57 -4.25 8.91 -4.15
N LYS A 58 -5.38 8.25 -4.36
CA LYS A 58 -6.72 8.81 -4.19
C LYS A 58 -7.50 7.99 -3.18
N VAL A 59 -8.45 8.62 -2.49
CA VAL A 59 -9.41 7.91 -1.64
C VAL A 59 -10.17 6.90 -2.50
N GLY A 60 -10.31 5.67 -1.98
CA GLY A 60 -10.88 4.52 -2.68
C GLY A 60 -9.87 3.67 -3.46
N ASP A 61 -8.62 4.13 -3.62
CA ASP A 61 -7.56 3.29 -4.21
C ASP A 61 -7.35 2.03 -3.35
N LYS A 62 -7.30 0.86 -4.01
CA LYS A 62 -7.06 -0.43 -3.35
C LYS A 62 -5.56 -0.73 -3.31
N ILE A 63 -5.02 -0.90 -2.11
CA ILE A 63 -3.59 -1.12 -1.85
C ILE A 63 -3.38 -2.28 -0.90
N TYR A 64 -2.12 -2.73 -0.78
CA TYR A 64 -1.75 -3.71 0.24
C TYR A 64 -1.34 -3.06 1.55
N GLY A 65 -1.87 -3.61 2.64
CA GLY A 65 -1.38 -3.45 4.00
C GLY A 65 -1.19 -4.79 4.68
N VAL A 66 -1.11 -4.77 6.01
CA VAL A 66 -1.01 -5.98 6.83
C VAL A 66 -2.03 -5.96 7.96
N ARG A 67 -2.61 -7.11 8.26
CA ARG A 67 -3.51 -7.34 9.38
C ARG A 67 -2.86 -8.32 10.34
N LYS A 68 -2.97 -8.05 11.65
CA LYS A 68 -2.58 -9.00 12.70
C LYS A 68 -3.70 -10.00 12.89
N ASP A 69 -3.37 -11.28 12.89
CA ASP A 69 -4.25 -12.36 13.33
C ASP A 69 -4.23 -12.43 14.86
N GLU A 70 -5.40 -12.39 15.49
CA GLU A 70 -5.52 -12.30 16.95
C GLU A 70 -5.20 -13.62 17.66
N ASN A 71 -5.42 -14.75 16.99
CA ASN A 71 -5.21 -16.09 17.56
C ASN A 71 -3.73 -16.47 17.55
N THR A 72 -3.04 -16.23 16.43
CA THR A 72 -1.65 -16.61 16.22
C THR A 72 -0.66 -15.49 16.54
N GLY A 73 -1.13 -14.24 16.54
CA GLY A 73 -0.29 -13.06 16.72
C GLY A 73 0.52 -12.66 15.47
N TYR A 74 0.45 -13.43 14.39
CA TYR A 74 1.18 -13.17 13.16
C TYR A 74 0.52 -12.10 12.30
N TYR A 75 1.29 -11.53 11.36
CA TYR A 75 0.80 -10.54 10.42
C TYR A 75 0.66 -11.16 9.04
N TYR A 76 -0.42 -10.82 8.34
CA TYR A 76 -0.74 -11.31 7.01
C TYR A 76 -1.03 -10.15 6.07
N TYR A 77 -0.62 -10.26 4.81
CA TYR A 77 -0.92 -9.26 3.79
C TYR A 77 -2.42 -9.22 3.52
N GLU A 78 -3.00 -8.03 3.45
CA GLU A 78 -4.43 -7.82 3.26
C GLU A 78 -4.65 -6.66 2.27
N VAL A 79 -5.68 -6.78 1.44
CA VAL A 79 -6.10 -5.69 0.56
C VAL A 79 -6.94 -4.72 1.37
N THR A 80 -6.64 -3.43 1.25
CA THR A 80 -7.33 -2.37 1.98
C THR A 80 -7.54 -1.16 1.09
N GLU A 81 -8.42 -0.27 1.50
CA GLU A 81 -8.72 0.96 0.77
C GLU A 81 -8.04 2.16 1.43
N VAL A 82 -7.60 3.11 0.62
CA VAL A 82 -7.19 4.45 1.07
C VAL A 82 -8.45 5.20 1.50
N LEU A 83 -8.53 5.54 2.78
CA LEU A 83 -9.68 6.22 3.39
C LEU A 83 -9.50 7.74 3.44
N ALA A 84 -8.25 8.20 3.49
CA ALA A 84 -7.90 9.62 3.47
C ALA A 84 -6.44 9.80 3.04
N HIS A 85 -6.13 10.99 2.53
CA HIS A 85 -4.83 11.39 1.98
C HIS A 85 -4.65 12.88 2.21
N TRP A 86 -3.49 13.29 2.72
CA TRP A 86 -3.15 14.71 2.88
C TRP A 86 -1.63 14.89 2.86
N ARG A 87 -1.21 16.15 2.79
CA ARG A 87 0.19 16.58 2.76
C ARG A 87 0.56 17.41 3.99
N THR A 88 1.86 17.49 4.27
CA THR A 88 2.46 18.32 5.32
C THR A 88 3.91 18.64 4.96
N ARG A 89 4.59 19.53 5.69
CA ARG A 89 6.03 19.77 5.57
C ARG A 89 6.76 19.39 6.85
N LYS A 90 7.78 18.51 6.74
CA LYS A 90 8.54 18.02 7.89
C LYS A 90 10.04 17.87 7.57
N PRO A 91 10.92 17.87 8.58
CA PRO A 91 12.33 17.51 8.40
C PRO A 91 12.48 16.10 7.84
N ALA A 92 13.30 15.96 6.79
CA ALA A 92 13.44 14.72 6.04
C ALA A 92 14.54 13.80 6.57
N ILE A 93 14.18 12.55 6.85
CA ILE A 93 15.10 11.48 7.23
C ILE A 93 15.09 10.40 6.13
N LYS A 94 16.26 10.10 5.58
CA LYS A 94 16.46 8.99 4.64
C LYS A 94 16.89 7.74 5.42
N ILE A 95 16.22 6.62 5.16
CA ILE A 95 16.60 5.30 5.66
C ILE A 95 17.11 4.48 4.47
N ILE A 96 18.28 3.88 4.61
CA ILE A 96 18.84 2.93 3.65
C ILE A 96 18.84 1.56 4.31
N MET A 97 18.26 0.57 3.63
CA MET A 97 18.21 -0.82 4.09
C MET A 97 19.02 -1.73 3.16
N ASP A 98 19.27 -2.97 3.57
CA ASP A 98 19.70 -4.00 2.64
C ASP A 98 18.62 -4.29 1.57
N GLY A 99 19.00 -5.05 0.53
CA GLY A 99 18.13 -5.24 -0.64
C GLY A 99 17.91 -3.98 -1.50
N GLY A 100 18.68 -2.90 -1.26
CA GLY A 100 18.65 -1.67 -2.06
C GLY A 100 17.42 -0.79 -1.84
N ILE A 101 16.72 -0.98 -0.71
CA ILE A 101 15.54 -0.20 -0.32
C ILE A 101 16.00 1.12 0.29
N GLU A 102 15.46 2.21 -0.24
CA GLU A 102 15.69 3.56 0.27
C GLU A 102 14.35 4.25 0.46
N ILE A 103 14.13 4.90 1.60
CA ILE A 103 12.87 5.60 1.85
C ILE A 103 13.12 6.88 2.61
N VAL A 104 12.42 7.94 2.24
CA VAL A 104 12.46 9.24 2.91
C VAL A 104 11.17 9.42 3.69
N CYS A 105 11.31 9.79 4.97
CA CYS A 105 10.20 9.85 5.91
C CYS A 105 10.44 10.91 6.98
N SER A 106 9.39 11.18 7.76
CA SER A 106 9.52 12.02 8.96
C SER A 106 10.18 11.26 10.11
N SER A 107 10.79 11.99 11.05
CA SER A 107 11.50 11.43 12.21
C SER A 107 10.61 10.61 13.15
N ASP A 108 9.31 10.85 13.11
CA ASP A 108 8.25 10.21 13.89
C ASP A 108 7.52 9.10 13.13
N HIS A 109 7.87 8.82 11.87
CA HIS A 109 7.28 7.72 11.11
C HIS A 109 7.57 6.37 11.79
N ARG A 110 6.63 5.41 11.74
CA ARG A 110 6.75 4.09 12.39
C ARG A 110 6.84 2.94 11.41
N TRP A 111 7.76 2.03 11.72
CA TRP A 111 8.10 0.86 10.92
C TRP A 111 7.86 -0.43 11.71
N PHE A 112 7.31 -1.45 11.06
CA PHE A 112 7.11 -2.75 11.68
C PHE A 112 8.42 -3.54 11.67
N SER A 113 9.20 -3.46 12.76
CA SER A 113 10.45 -4.21 12.86
C SER A 113 10.25 -5.62 13.42
N THR A 114 11.26 -6.48 13.23
CA THR A 114 11.33 -7.82 13.85
C THR A 114 11.33 -7.77 15.39
N ARG A 115 11.53 -6.58 15.99
CA ARG A 115 11.44 -6.31 17.43
C ARG A 115 10.29 -5.38 17.78
N GLY A 116 9.20 -5.48 17.02
CA GLY A 116 8.00 -4.65 17.15
C GLY A 116 8.10 -3.29 16.46
N TRP A 117 7.10 -2.45 16.66
CA TRP A 117 7.01 -1.15 16.01
C TRP A 117 8.07 -0.14 16.52
N LYS A 118 8.85 0.44 15.62
CA LYS A 118 9.91 1.42 15.92
C LYS A 118 9.68 2.73 15.18
N TYR A 119 9.98 3.85 15.83
CA TYR A 119 10.07 5.17 15.20
C TYR A 119 11.32 5.29 14.32
N THR A 120 11.30 6.16 13.31
CA THR A 120 12.50 6.45 12.50
C THR A 120 13.65 6.96 13.37
N LEU A 121 13.43 8.01 14.17
CA LEU A 121 14.38 8.54 15.14
C LEU A 121 13.81 8.53 16.56
N GLY A 122 14.71 8.49 17.54
CA GLY A 122 14.39 8.57 18.96
C GLY A 122 15.63 8.92 19.79
N ARG A 123 15.51 8.85 21.11
CA ARG A 123 16.61 9.06 22.06
C ARG A 123 16.84 7.80 22.89
N MET A 124 18.09 7.50 23.23
CA MET A 124 18.46 6.35 24.08
C MET A 124 18.11 6.57 25.56
N SER A 125 18.11 7.83 26.00
CA SER A 125 17.89 8.24 27.39
C SER A 125 17.03 9.51 27.46
N GLY A 126 16.55 9.83 28.67
CA GLY A 126 15.75 11.01 28.95
C GLY A 126 14.24 10.82 28.74
N ARG A 127 13.51 11.91 29.01
CA ARG A 127 12.03 11.98 29.09
C ARG A 127 11.32 11.70 27.75
N LEU A 128 12.03 11.84 26.62
CA LEU A 128 11.54 11.57 25.25
C LEU A 128 12.01 10.22 24.66
N ARG A 129 12.45 9.26 25.50
CA ARG A 129 12.86 7.93 25.05
C ARG A 129 11.67 7.19 24.43
N ARG A 130 11.86 6.70 23.20
CA ARG A 130 10.88 5.89 22.46
C ARG A 130 11.60 4.78 21.69
N PRO A 131 11.00 3.62 21.42
CA PRO A 131 11.64 2.60 20.60
C PRO A 131 11.88 3.12 19.18
N TYR A 132 13.13 3.19 18.73
CA TYR A 132 13.49 3.73 17.41
C TYR A 132 14.40 2.79 16.63
N LEU A 133 14.52 3.03 15.33
CA LEU A 133 15.36 2.24 14.44
C LEU A 133 16.84 2.49 14.73
N THR A 134 17.60 1.40 14.80
CA THR A 134 19.06 1.39 14.80
C THR A 134 19.55 0.44 13.72
N LYS A 135 20.86 0.46 13.43
CA LYS A 135 21.50 -0.47 12.48
C LYS A 135 21.37 -1.96 12.88
N ASN A 136 20.92 -2.24 14.10
CA ASN A 136 20.65 -3.59 14.61
C ASN A 136 19.19 -4.02 14.42
N ASN A 137 18.35 -3.21 13.75
CA ASN A 137 16.97 -3.55 13.48
C ASN A 137 16.78 -3.99 12.03
N ALA A 138 15.77 -4.84 11.81
CA ALA A 138 15.28 -5.19 10.50
C ALA A 138 13.78 -4.89 10.43
N VAL A 139 13.32 -4.33 9.31
CA VAL A 139 11.92 -3.94 9.06
C VAL A 139 11.27 -4.95 8.15
N HIS A 140 10.07 -5.41 8.52
CA HIS A 140 9.29 -6.33 7.73
C HIS A 140 8.86 -5.73 6.40
N GLY A 141 8.78 -6.55 5.36
CA GLY A 141 8.44 -6.08 4.03
C GLY A 141 8.47 -7.18 2.98
N ILE A 142 8.34 -6.78 1.72
CA ILE A 142 8.38 -7.66 0.55
C ILE A 142 9.66 -7.48 -0.29
N GLY A 143 10.37 -6.38 -0.11
CA GLY A 143 11.55 -6.03 -0.90
C GLY A 143 11.32 -4.79 -1.75
N LYS A 144 12.39 -4.24 -2.31
CA LYS A 144 12.38 -3.01 -3.10
C LYS A 144 11.30 -3.06 -4.17
N LEU A 145 10.42 -2.06 -4.16
CA LEU A 145 9.45 -1.87 -5.24
C LEU A 145 10.09 -1.08 -6.37
N ILE A 146 9.56 -1.31 -7.56
CA ILE A 146 9.91 -0.52 -8.74
C ILE A 146 8.66 0.14 -9.30
N THR A 147 8.84 1.23 -10.04
CA THR A 147 7.77 1.82 -10.83
C THR A 147 7.36 0.83 -11.91
N THR A 148 6.07 0.55 -12.01
CA THR A 148 5.53 -0.31 -13.08
C THR A 148 5.70 0.41 -14.43
N PRO A 149 6.46 -0.14 -15.38
CA PRO A 149 6.71 0.54 -16.65
C PRO A 149 5.44 0.62 -17.51
N GLN A 150 5.27 1.75 -18.19
CA GLN A 150 4.17 1.95 -19.14
C GLN A 150 4.24 0.96 -20.31
N GLU A 151 3.10 0.63 -20.89
CA GLU A 151 2.98 -0.36 -21.97
C GLU A 151 3.25 0.32 -23.32
N SER A 152 4.44 0.11 -23.87
CA SER A 152 4.82 0.58 -25.21
C SER A 152 4.19 -0.26 -26.33
N ASP A 153 4.21 0.23 -27.57
CA ASP A 153 3.75 -0.56 -28.72
C ASP A 153 4.54 -1.86 -28.89
N LEU A 154 5.84 -1.85 -28.56
CA LEU A 154 6.67 -3.05 -28.55
C LEU A 154 6.25 -4.04 -27.47
N TYR A 155 5.94 -3.54 -26.26
CA TYR A 155 5.34 -4.36 -25.21
C TYR A 155 4.03 -5.01 -25.67
N MET A 156 3.15 -4.25 -26.31
CA MET A 156 1.87 -4.77 -26.80
C MET A 156 2.06 -5.87 -27.85
N LYS A 157 3.02 -5.68 -28.79
CA LYS A 157 3.40 -6.73 -29.77
C LYS A 157 3.96 -7.98 -29.09
N GLY A 158 4.85 -7.79 -28.12
CA GLY A 158 5.40 -8.87 -27.31
C GLY A 158 4.31 -9.64 -26.59
N TYR A 159 3.40 -8.94 -25.91
CA TYR A 159 2.26 -9.52 -25.19
C TYR A 159 1.39 -10.36 -26.12
N LEU A 160 1.00 -9.80 -27.27
CA LEU A 160 0.25 -10.52 -28.29
C LEU A 160 1.00 -11.75 -28.78
N SER A 161 2.31 -11.67 -29.00
CA SER A 161 3.11 -12.83 -29.37
C SER A 161 3.13 -13.91 -28.28
N GLY A 162 3.25 -13.53 -27.01
CA GLY A 162 3.27 -14.48 -25.91
C GLY A 162 1.93 -15.22 -25.77
N ILE A 163 0.83 -14.46 -25.66
CA ILE A 163 -0.51 -15.02 -25.41
C ILE A 163 -1.03 -15.83 -26.61
N ILE A 164 -0.80 -15.36 -27.85
CA ILE A 164 -1.29 -16.05 -29.06
C ILE A 164 -0.48 -17.34 -29.30
N ARG A 165 0.81 -17.37 -28.96
CA ARG A 165 1.63 -18.58 -29.14
C ARG A 165 1.46 -19.61 -28.03
N GLY A 166 1.02 -19.18 -26.84
CA GLY A 166 0.63 -20.09 -25.75
C GLY A 166 -0.74 -20.70 -26.01
N ASP A 167 -1.79 -19.88 -26.03
CA ASP A 167 -3.19 -20.36 -26.01
C ASP A 167 -3.97 -20.03 -27.29
N GLY A 168 -3.36 -19.34 -28.26
CA GLY A 168 -4.01 -18.93 -29.50
C GLY A 168 -3.96 -20.00 -30.59
N LEU A 169 -5.07 -20.14 -31.32
CA LEU A 169 -5.10 -20.86 -32.59
C LEU A 169 -4.89 -19.87 -33.74
N LEU A 170 -3.77 -19.97 -34.44
CA LEU A 170 -3.50 -19.22 -35.67
C LEU A 170 -3.11 -20.18 -36.79
N LYS A 171 -4.09 -20.60 -37.61
CA LYS A 171 -3.89 -21.60 -38.68
C LYS A 171 -4.57 -21.19 -39.99
N SER A 172 -4.03 -21.69 -41.09
CA SER A 172 -4.68 -21.68 -42.40
C SER A 172 -4.86 -23.11 -42.90
N TYR A 173 -6.01 -23.38 -43.51
CA TYR A 173 -6.38 -24.69 -44.05
C TYR A 173 -6.57 -24.56 -45.56
N ASP A 174 -5.87 -25.39 -46.31
CA ASP A 174 -6.01 -25.43 -47.77
C ASP A 174 -6.98 -26.56 -48.16
N TYR A 175 -8.15 -26.17 -48.66
CA TYR A 175 -9.19 -27.06 -49.17
C TYR A 175 -9.18 -27.12 -50.71
N SER A 176 -8.12 -26.63 -51.36
CA SER A 176 -8.06 -26.54 -52.81
C SER A 176 -8.19 -27.89 -53.52
N GLY A 177 -7.74 -29.01 -52.93
CA GLY A 177 -7.81 -30.34 -53.56
C GLY A 177 -7.34 -30.31 -55.03
N ARG A 178 -8.12 -30.90 -55.95
CA ARG A 178 -7.95 -30.81 -57.42
C ARG A 178 -8.66 -29.60 -58.08
N ARG A 179 -9.19 -28.64 -57.31
CA ARG A 179 -9.95 -27.50 -57.85
C ARG A 179 -8.99 -26.47 -58.48
N ARG A 180 -9.43 -25.82 -59.56
CA ARG A 180 -8.69 -24.73 -60.23
C ARG A 180 -8.51 -23.47 -59.36
N ASN A 181 -9.41 -23.22 -58.41
CA ASN A 181 -9.37 -22.05 -57.53
C ASN A 181 -8.90 -22.42 -56.10
N LYS A 182 -8.00 -21.61 -55.54
CA LYS A 182 -7.47 -21.80 -54.17
C LYS A 182 -8.54 -21.50 -53.12
N ASP A 183 -8.96 -22.52 -52.38
CA ASP A 183 -9.88 -22.41 -51.24
C ASP A 183 -9.10 -22.49 -49.92
N ILE A 184 -8.46 -21.38 -49.54
CA ILE A 184 -7.67 -21.30 -48.30
C ILE A 184 -8.48 -20.56 -47.24
N GLN A 185 -8.83 -21.26 -46.17
CA GLN A 185 -9.48 -20.66 -45.01
C GLN A 185 -8.44 -20.20 -43.99
N TYR A 186 -8.58 -18.98 -43.48
CA TYR A 186 -7.71 -18.40 -42.47
C TYR A 186 -8.46 -18.29 -41.15
N GLN A 187 -7.81 -18.67 -40.06
CA GLN A 187 -8.45 -18.66 -38.75
C GLN A 187 -7.48 -18.16 -37.67
N PHE A 188 -7.97 -17.20 -36.89
CA PHE A 188 -7.43 -16.85 -35.59
C PHE A 188 -8.53 -17.03 -34.54
N ARG A 189 -8.20 -17.67 -33.41
CA ARG A 189 -9.05 -17.76 -32.22
C ARG A 189 -8.19 -17.66 -30.96
N LEU A 190 -8.66 -16.93 -29.97
CA LEU A 190 -8.09 -16.89 -28.62
C LEU A 190 -9.24 -16.93 -27.62
N ALA A 191 -9.28 -17.94 -26.74
CA ALA A 191 -10.32 -18.12 -25.76
C ALA A 191 -9.71 -18.66 -24.46
N LEU A 192 -9.89 -17.93 -23.35
CA LEU A 192 -9.31 -18.26 -22.04
C LEU A 192 -10.38 -18.14 -20.96
N ILE A 193 -10.22 -18.90 -19.86
CA ILE A 193 -11.05 -18.76 -18.65
C ILE A 193 -10.95 -17.32 -18.11
N ASP A 194 -9.75 -16.74 -18.12
CA ASP A 194 -9.51 -15.38 -17.68
C ASP A 194 -9.82 -14.36 -18.78
N LYS A 195 -11.00 -13.76 -18.67
CA LYS A 195 -11.49 -12.76 -19.62
C LYS A 195 -10.57 -11.54 -19.76
N ASP A 196 -9.85 -11.16 -18.71
CA ASP A 196 -8.96 -9.99 -18.71
C ASP A 196 -7.85 -10.10 -19.78
N ALA A 197 -7.26 -11.29 -19.95
CA ALA A 197 -6.26 -11.53 -20.99
C ALA A 197 -6.87 -11.42 -22.41
N VAL A 198 -8.10 -11.91 -22.59
CA VAL A 198 -8.83 -11.83 -23.86
C VAL A 198 -9.20 -10.37 -24.18
N ILE A 199 -9.67 -9.60 -23.19
CA ILE A 199 -9.96 -8.16 -23.33
C ILE A 199 -8.68 -7.40 -23.70
N ARG A 200 -7.56 -7.67 -23.02
CA ARG A 200 -6.29 -7.00 -23.32
C ARG A 200 -5.81 -7.32 -24.73
N ALA A 201 -5.83 -8.60 -25.13
CA ALA A 201 -5.46 -9.00 -26.49
C ALA A 201 -6.37 -8.35 -27.55
N HIS A 202 -7.68 -8.29 -27.31
CA HIS A 202 -8.64 -7.58 -28.16
C HIS A 202 -8.26 -6.10 -28.34
N ASN A 203 -8.01 -5.40 -27.23
CA ASN A 203 -7.70 -3.98 -27.23
C ASN A 203 -6.39 -3.69 -27.96
N TYR A 204 -5.35 -4.49 -27.75
CA TYR A 204 -4.07 -4.33 -28.48
C TYR A 204 -4.22 -4.61 -29.97
N LEU A 205 -4.91 -5.68 -30.36
CA LEU A 205 -5.20 -5.94 -31.77
C LEU A 205 -5.97 -4.79 -32.41
N ASN A 206 -6.97 -4.24 -31.72
CA ASN A 206 -7.74 -3.09 -32.20
C ASN A 206 -6.85 -1.84 -32.34
N LYS A 207 -5.94 -1.58 -31.38
CA LYS A 207 -4.96 -0.48 -31.47
C LYS A 207 -4.08 -0.61 -32.73
N PHE A 208 -3.69 -1.82 -33.09
CA PHE A 208 -2.96 -2.08 -34.35
C PHE A 208 -3.88 -2.19 -35.58
N GLY A 209 -5.13 -1.77 -35.48
CA GLY A 209 -6.12 -1.71 -36.56
C GLY A 209 -6.67 -3.08 -36.99
N ILE A 210 -6.62 -4.08 -36.12
CA ILE A 210 -7.10 -5.44 -36.35
C ILE A 210 -8.35 -5.68 -35.50
N LYS A 211 -9.53 -5.48 -36.10
CA LYS A 211 -10.82 -5.74 -35.43
C LYS A 211 -11.06 -7.24 -35.27
N THR A 212 -11.53 -7.66 -34.09
CA THR A 212 -11.88 -9.06 -33.80
C THR A 212 -13.34 -9.18 -33.39
N ASN A 213 -13.95 -10.34 -33.67
CA ASN A 213 -15.31 -10.64 -33.24
C ASN A 213 -15.31 -11.47 -31.96
N TRP A 214 -16.19 -11.14 -31.02
CA TRP A 214 -16.39 -11.91 -29.79
C TRP A 214 -17.22 -13.18 -30.05
N PHE A 215 -16.93 -14.25 -29.33
CA PHE A 215 -17.69 -15.49 -29.34
C PHE A 215 -17.58 -16.24 -28.00
N LYS A 216 -18.47 -17.21 -27.78
CA LYS A 216 -18.38 -18.13 -26.64
C LYS A 216 -17.75 -19.45 -27.10
N PHE A 217 -16.77 -19.93 -26.33
CA PHE A 217 -16.11 -21.23 -26.56
C PHE A 217 -16.43 -22.18 -25.41
N LYS A 218 -16.77 -23.44 -25.72
CA LYS A 218 -16.98 -24.48 -24.71
C LYS A 218 -15.65 -25.19 -24.47
N ILE A 219 -15.11 -25.09 -23.25
CA ILE A 219 -13.92 -25.85 -22.85
C ILE A 219 -14.30 -27.28 -22.46
N SER A 220 -13.30 -28.16 -22.34
CA SER A 220 -13.45 -29.59 -22.00
C SER A 220 -14.35 -29.82 -20.78
N ASP A 221 -14.23 -28.94 -19.78
CA ASP A 221 -14.90 -29.05 -18.48
C ASP A 221 -16.36 -28.53 -18.52
N GLY A 222 -16.89 -28.27 -19.72
CA GLY A 222 -18.27 -27.86 -19.94
C GLY A 222 -18.54 -26.36 -19.79
N ALA A 223 -17.64 -25.60 -19.15
CA ALA A 223 -17.77 -24.16 -18.99
C ALA A 223 -17.70 -23.41 -20.34
N ARG A 224 -18.40 -22.28 -20.42
CA ARG A 224 -18.36 -21.37 -21.58
C ARG A 224 -17.50 -20.16 -21.26
N VAL A 225 -16.41 -20.01 -22.00
CA VAL A 225 -15.47 -18.89 -21.86
C VAL A 225 -15.63 -17.88 -22.99
N ASP A 226 -15.25 -16.63 -22.72
CA ASP A 226 -15.20 -15.59 -23.75
C ASP A 226 -13.96 -15.78 -24.63
N GLY A 227 -14.13 -15.55 -25.94
CA GLY A 227 -13.05 -15.60 -26.90
C GLY A 227 -13.20 -14.56 -28.00
N ILE A 228 -12.10 -14.32 -28.70
CA ILE A 228 -12.04 -13.46 -29.89
C ILE A 228 -11.59 -14.25 -31.12
N ARG A 229 -12.15 -13.93 -32.28
CA ARG A 229 -11.83 -14.62 -33.55
C ARG A 229 -11.73 -13.69 -34.74
N ILE A 230 -11.02 -14.16 -35.77
CA ILE A 230 -10.91 -13.55 -37.09
C ILE A 230 -10.89 -14.66 -38.15
N ASN A 231 -11.57 -14.42 -39.28
CA ASN A 231 -11.52 -15.29 -40.46
C ASN A 231 -10.96 -14.59 -41.72
N SER A 232 -10.61 -13.30 -41.63
CA SER A 232 -10.09 -12.52 -42.76
C SER A 232 -8.62 -12.85 -43.03
N LYS A 233 -8.29 -13.11 -44.30
CA LYS A 233 -6.93 -13.30 -44.82
C LYS A 233 -6.02 -12.10 -44.53
N SER A 234 -6.53 -10.87 -44.68
CA SER A 234 -5.76 -9.64 -44.46
C SER A 234 -5.39 -9.51 -42.98
N SER A 235 -6.37 -9.64 -42.09
CA SER A 235 -6.15 -9.59 -40.64
C SER A 235 -5.26 -10.73 -40.14
N TYR A 236 -5.43 -11.96 -40.66
CA TYR A 236 -4.56 -13.10 -40.34
C TYR A 236 -3.08 -12.80 -40.64
N ARG A 237 -2.78 -12.28 -41.84
CA ARG A 237 -1.42 -11.93 -42.24
C ARG A 237 -0.85 -10.80 -41.37
N ARG A 238 -1.67 -9.81 -41.03
CA ARG A 238 -1.27 -8.72 -40.14
C ARG A 238 -0.96 -9.22 -38.73
N ILE A 239 -1.76 -10.13 -38.17
CA ILE A 239 -1.45 -10.78 -36.89
C ILE A 239 -0.12 -11.51 -36.99
N LYS A 240 0.08 -12.33 -38.04
CA LYS A 240 1.32 -13.10 -38.21
C LYS A 240 2.56 -12.21 -38.22
N LYS A 241 2.50 -11.08 -38.93
CA LYS A 241 3.57 -10.07 -38.96
C LYS A 241 3.74 -9.37 -37.61
N LEU A 242 2.65 -9.09 -36.90
CA LEU A 242 2.67 -8.39 -35.61
C LEU A 242 3.35 -9.18 -34.49
N ILE A 243 3.29 -10.52 -34.56
CA ILE A 243 3.84 -11.44 -33.54
C ILE A 243 5.18 -12.07 -33.93
N GLU A 244 5.90 -11.47 -34.88
CA GLU A 244 7.26 -11.88 -35.23
C GLU A 244 8.22 -11.58 -34.08
N PHE A 245 9.12 -12.53 -33.80
CA PHE A 245 10.06 -12.38 -32.70
C PHE A 245 11.05 -11.25 -32.96
N THR A 246 11.29 -10.45 -31.92
CA THR A 246 12.36 -9.45 -31.90
C THR A 246 13.15 -9.57 -30.61
N SER A 247 14.35 -8.98 -30.55
CA SER A 247 15.19 -9.00 -29.34
C SER A 247 15.07 -7.72 -28.52
N GLU A 248 14.14 -6.82 -28.88
CA GLU A 248 13.98 -5.53 -28.21
C GLU A 248 13.44 -5.74 -26.79
N SER A 249 14.03 -5.04 -25.81
CA SER A 249 13.74 -5.23 -24.38
C SER A 249 12.25 -5.14 -24.05
N GLU A 250 11.56 -4.14 -24.59
CA GLU A 250 10.12 -3.94 -24.38
C GLU A 250 9.27 -5.06 -24.99
N TYR A 251 9.65 -5.58 -26.16
CA TYR A 251 9.00 -6.75 -26.75
C TYR A 251 9.19 -7.99 -25.86
N LEU A 252 10.41 -8.22 -25.35
CA LEU A 252 10.70 -9.33 -24.43
C LEU A 252 9.88 -9.21 -23.13
N ARG A 253 9.69 -7.99 -22.62
CA ARG A 253 8.85 -7.71 -21.45
C ARG A 253 7.40 -8.11 -21.68
N GLY A 254 6.85 -7.65 -22.81
CA GLY A 254 5.51 -8.01 -23.24
C GLY A 254 5.36 -9.51 -23.44
N PHE A 255 6.32 -10.14 -24.10
CA PHE A 255 6.33 -11.57 -24.35
C PHE A 255 6.27 -12.37 -23.05
N ALA A 256 7.10 -12.01 -22.05
CA ALA A 256 7.10 -12.66 -20.74
C ALA A 256 5.73 -12.54 -20.04
N ALA A 257 5.06 -11.39 -20.16
CA ALA A 257 3.73 -11.17 -19.61
C ALA A 257 2.65 -12.01 -20.33
N GLY A 258 2.67 -12.03 -21.66
CA GLY A 258 1.71 -12.77 -22.48
C GLY A 258 1.84 -14.29 -22.33
N ILE A 259 3.07 -14.82 -22.32
CA ILE A 259 3.28 -16.26 -22.13
C ILE A 259 2.94 -16.68 -20.69
N PHE A 260 3.13 -15.80 -19.70
CA PHE A 260 2.69 -16.07 -18.32
C PHE A 260 1.16 -16.03 -18.19
N ASP A 261 0.47 -15.16 -18.91
CA ASP A 261 -0.99 -15.17 -18.92
C ASP A 261 -1.55 -16.45 -19.56
N ALA A 262 -0.92 -16.95 -20.64
CA ALA A 262 -1.28 -18.24 -21.23
C ALA A 262 -0.96 -19.42 -20.30
N GLU A 263 0.33 -19.62 -20.01
CA GLU A 263 0.87 -20.89 -19.49
C GLU A 263 1.45 -20.77 -18.07
N GLY A 264 1.42 -19.56 -17.52
CA GLY A 264 2.03 -19.25 -16.25
C GLY A 264 1.15 -19.58 -15.05
N THR A 265 1.80 -19.99 -13.97
CA THR A 265 1.20 -20.08 -12.63
C THR A 265 2.03 -19.30 -11.62
N GLY A 266 1.36 -18.55 -10.75
CA GLY A 266 1.99 -17.86 -9.62
C GLY A 266 2.14 -18.71 -8.35
N GLY A 267 1.66 -19.97 -8.40
CA GLY A 267 1.58 -20.89 -7.26
C GLY A 267 0.44 -20.53 -6.29
N SER A 268 -0.30 -21.54 -5.84
CA SER A 268 -1.29 -21.41 -4.76
C SER A 268 -0.63 -21.05 -3.43
N ASP A 269 0.54 -21.64 -3.13
CA ASP A 269 1.07 -21.66 -1.76
C ASP A 269 2.47 -21.04 -1.60
N SER A 270 3.30 -20.97 -2.65
CA SER A 270 4.76 -20.70 -2.49
C SER A 270 5.31 -19.41 -3.11
N SER A 271 4.50 -18.50 -3.65
CA SER A 271 5.00 -17.26 -4.31
C SER A 271 6.09 -17.57 -5.34
N THR A 272 5.77 -18.47 -6.27
CA THR A 272 6.73 -19.01 -7.23
C THR A 272 6.15 -18.90 -8.63
N ILE A 273 6.84 -18.20 -9.51
CA ILE A 273 6.46 -18.13 -10.92
C ILE A 273 6.96 -19.39 -11.63
N ARG A 274 6.03 -20.11 -12.27
CA ARG A 274 6.35 -21.19 -13.21
C ARG A 274 5.67 -20.94 -14.55
N ILE A 275 6.36 -21.27 -15.63
CA ILE A 275 5.84 -21.19 -17.00
C ILE A 275 6.11 -22.54 -17.66
N LEU A 276 5.04 -23.21 -18.10
CA LEU A 276 5.10 -24.53 -18.70
C LEU A 276 5.00 -24.42 -20.21
N ASN A 277 5.76 -25.22 -20.96
CA ASN A 277 5.54 -25.34 -22.39
C ASN A 277 6.14 -26.64 -22.94
N THR A 278 5.57 -27.14 -24.03
CA THR A 278 6.11 -28.27 -24.80
C THR A 278 7.03 -27.82 -25.94
N ASN A 279 6.91 -26.57 -26.40
CA ASN A 279 7.68 -26.03 -27.50
C ASN A 279 9.05 -25.49 -27.03
N ALA A 280 10.14 -26.14 -27.48
CA ALA A 280 11.50 -25.77 -27.13
C ALA A 280 11.87 -24.32 -27.53
N GLN A 281 11.41 -23.84 -28.69
CA GLN A 281 11.68 -22.47 -29.14
C GLN A 281 10.99 -21.44 -28.23
N LEU A 282 9.75 -21.69 -27.80
CA LEU A 282 9.05 -20.81 -26.87
C LEU A 282 9.70 -20.80 -25.50
N LEU A 283 10.19 -21.95 -25.02
CA LEU A 283 10.93 -22.03 -23.76
C LEU A 283 12.20 -21.20 -23.82
N GLU A 284 13.05 -21.37 -24.84
CA GLU A 284 14.29 -20.60 -24.96
C GLU A 284 14.02 -19.10 -25.09
N PHE A 285 12.97 -18.71 -25.82
CA PHE A 285 12.58 -17.31 -25.93
C PHE A 285 12.01 -16.76 -24.60
N THR A 286 11.29 -17.57 -23.83
CA THR A 286 10.85 -17.23 -22.47
C THR A 286 12.06 -17.04 -21.55
N LYS A 287 13.04 -17.95 -21.60
CA LYS A 287 14.28 -17.84 -20.81
C LYS A 287 15.04 -16.56 -21.16
N LYS A 288 15.19 -16.26 -22.45
CA LYS A 288 15.80 -15.00 -22.93
C LYS A 288 15.05 -13.79 -22.39
N SER A 289 13.72 -13.80 -22.46
CA SER A 289 12.89 -12.70 -21.98
C SER A 289 13.04 -12.46 -20.48
N LEU A 290 13.04 -13.53 -19.67
CA LEU A 290 13.22 -13.42 -18.22
C LEU A 290 14.65 -12.99 -17.83
N ARG A 291 15.69 -13.53 -18.49
CA ARG A 291 17.08 -13.15 -18.24
C ARG A 291 17.36 -11.68 -18.59
N ASN A 292 16.69 -11.13 -19.62
CA ASN A 292 16.80 -9.72 -20.00
C ASN A 292 16.42 -8.77 -18.85
N PHE A 293 15.52 -9.20 -17.95
CA PHE A 293 15.12 -8.45 -16.76
C PHE A 293 15.81 -8.96 -15.48
N GLY A 294 16.92 -9.70 -15.61
CA GLY A 294 17.73 -10.15 -14.48
C GLY A 294 17.10 -11.23 -13.60
N PHE A 295 16.05 -11.93 -14.06
CA PHE A 295 15.48 -13.03 -13.28
C PHE A 295 16.40 -14.25 -13.29
N HIS A 296 16.68 -14.79 -12.10
CA HIS A 296 17.36 -16.07 -11.96
C HIS A 296 16.39 -17.22 -12.22
N ILE A 297 16.61 -17.94 -13.31
CA ILE A 297 15.72 -19.01 -13.78
C ILE A 297 16.38 -20.38 -13.67
N VAL A 298 15.56 -21.39 -13.40
CA VAL A 298 15.95 -22.81 -13.45
C VAL A 298 14.90 -23.64 -14.16
N ASP A 299 15.33 -24.73 -14.78
CA ASP A 299 14.43 -25.75 -15.29
C ASP A 299 14.01 -26.68 -14.13
N ASP A 300 12.71 -26.84 -13.89
CA ASP A 300 12.19 -27.86 -12.97
C ASP A 300 12.33 -29.25 -13.63
N LYS A 301 12.36 -30.32 -12.81
CA LYS A 301 12.46 -31.69 -13.34
C LYS A 301 11.29 -31.96 -14.30
N PRO A 302 11.55 -32.53 -15.50
CA PRO A 302 10.50 -32.76 -16.48
C PRO A 302 9.45 -33.72 -15.91
N ASN A 303 8.19 -33.41 -16.15
CA ASN A 303 7.11 -34.34 -15.82
C ASN A 303 7.16 -35.49 -16.84
N LYS A 304 7.52 -36.70 -16.37
CA LYS A 304 7.70 -37.90 -17.21
C LYS A 304 6.45 -38.29 -18.00
N SER A 305 5.26 -37.85 -17.57
CA SER A 305 3.98 -38.21 -18.21
C SER A 305 3.55 -37.30 -19.36
N THR A 306 4.01 -36.05 -19.40
CA THR A 306 3.49 -35.02 -20.34
C THR A 306 4.54 -34.47 -21.30
N ASN A 307 5.82 -34.82 -21.11
CA ASN A 307 6.97 -34.25 -21.84
C ASN A 307 7.07 -32.70 -21.74
N CYS A 308 6.28 -32.07 -20.86
CA CYS A 308 6.30 -30.64 -20.60
C CYS A 308 7.54 -30.26 -19.80
N LYS A 309 8.21 -29.19 -20.24
CA LYS A 309 9.30 -28.56 -19.50
C LYS A 309 8.76 -27.32 -18.79
N THR A 310 9.28 -27.07 -17.59
CA THR A 310 8.82 -25.99 -16.71
C THR A 310 9.97 -25.08 -16.36
N ILE A 311 9.83 -23.79 -16.65
CA ILE A 311 10.76 -22.75 -16.21
C ILE A 311 10.26 -22.22 -14.88
N ARG A 312 11.14 -22.13 -13.88
CA ARG A 312 10.85 -21.56 -12.56
C ARG A 312 11.77 -20.37 -12.26
N ILE A 313 11.17 -19.28 -11.77
CA ILE A 313 11.92 -18.13 -11.25
C ILE A 313 12.29 -18.37 -9.77
N ARG A 314 13.55 -18.12 -9.41
CA ARG A 314 14.07 -18.15 -8.03
C ARG A 314 14.05 -16.75 -7.40
N GLY A 315 14.22 -16.69 -6.07
CA GLY A 315 14.37 -15.43 -5.32
C GLY A 315 13.20 -15.05 -4.41
N GLY A 316 12.24 -15.96 -4.22
CA GLY A 316 11.19 -15.82 -3.20
C GLY A 316 10.22 -14.66 -3.48
N LEU A 317 9.63 -14.12 -2.40
CA LEU A 317 8.54 -13.14 -2.50
C LEU A 317 8.95 -11.83 -3.19
N GLY A 318 10.19 -11.37 -3.01
CA GLY A 318 10.67 -10.13 -3.63
C GLY A 318 10.72 -10.25 -5.16
N GLU A 319 11.37 -11.30 -5.67
CA GLU A 319 11.40 -11.57 -7.12
C GLU A 319 10.02 -11.91 -7.68
N TYR A 320 9.16 -12.55 -6.87
CA TYR A 320 7.78 -12.81 -7.23
C TYR A 320 7.01 -11.51 -7.48
N ILE A 321 7.06 -10.53 -6.57
CA ILE A 321 6.42 -9.22 -6.78
C ILE A 321 7.09 -8.44 -7.91
N ARG A 322 8.42 -8.47 -7.99
CA ARG A 322 9.17 -7.81 -9.07
C ARG A 322 8.73 -8.29 -10.45
N PHE A 323 8.43 -9.59 -10.61
CA PHE A 323 7.88 -10.13 -11.84
C PHE A 323 6.58 -9.42 -12.26
N PHE A 324 5.61 -9.29 -11.36
CA PHE A 324 4.34 -8.60 -11.66
C PHE A 324 4.53 -7.12 -11.94
N GLN A 325 5.46 -6.44 -11.25
CA GLN A 325 5.75 -5.02 -11.47
C GLN A 325 6.45 -4.76 -12.80
N ILE A 326 7.37 -5.62 -13.24
CA ILE A 326 8.08 -5.47 -14.53
C ILE A 326 7.17 -5.86 -15.68
N THR A 327 6.58 -7.05 -15.61
CA THR A 327 5.90 -7.66 -16.75
C THR A 327 4.45 -7.19 -16.86
N ASN A 328 3.82 -6.76 -15.76
CA ASN A 328 2.43 -6.30 -15.70
C ASN A 328 1.44 -7.24 -16.43
N PRO A 329 1.37 -8.54 -16.11
CA PRO A 329 0.43 -9.47 -16.77
C PRO A 329 -1.03 -9.04 -16.55
N ALA A 330 -1.93 -9.48 -17.42
CA ALA A 330 -3.35 -9.10 -17.37
C ALA A 330 -4.07 -9.85 -16.25
N ILE A 331 -3.72 -11.13 -16.03
CA ILE A 331 -4.43 -11.99 -15.09
C ILE A 331 -3.93 -11.72 -13.66
N LYS A 332 -4.48 -10.68 -13.04
CA LYS A 332 -4.05 -10.20 -11.70
C LYS A 332 -4.24 -11.23 -10.60
N ARG A 333 -5.25 -12.09 -10.71
CA ARG A 333 -5.49 -13.19 -9.74
C ARG A 333 -4.33 -14.18 -9.64
N LYS A 334 -3.43 -14.26 -10.63
CA LYS A 334 -2.22 -15.10 -10.55
C LYS A 334 -1.18 -14.53 -9.58
N MET A 335 -1.32 -13.27 -9.14
CA MET A 335 -0.54 -12.69 -8.05
C MET A 335 -1.20 -12.99 -6.70
N VAL A 336 -0.69 -14.01 -6.01
CA VAL A 336 -1.19 -14.46 -4.71
C VAL A 336 -0.33 -13.84 -3.61
N LEU A 337 -0.77 -12.69 -3.07
CA LEU A 337 -0.13 -12.05 -1.91
C LEU A 337 -1.07 -12.00 -0.69
N LYS A 338 -2.35 -11.67 -0.88
CA LYS A 338 -3.34 -11.65 0.21
C LYS A 338 -3.35 -12.98 0.97
N GLY A 339 -3.40 -12.90 2.30
CA GLY A 339 -3.40 -14.07 3.18
C GLY A 339 -2.03 -14.70 3.40
N LYS A 340 -0.96 -14.22 2.76
CA LYS A 340 0.40 -14.68 3.07
C LYS A 340 0.94 -14.03 4.32
N GLN A 341 1.62 -14.81 5.13
CA GLN A 341 2.28 -14.32 6.34
C GLN A 341 3.45 -13.40 5.97
N VAL A 342 3.59 -12.30 6.72
CA VAL A 342 4.71 -11.37 6.63
C VAL A 342 5.92 -11.98 7.33
N LYS A 343 6.85 -12.56 6.55
CA LYS A 343 8.05 -13.22 7.09
C LYS A 343 9.35 -12.47 6.80
N ASN A 344 9.48 -11.90 5.60
CA ASN A 344 10.69 -11.24 5.17
C ASN A 344 10.95 -9.95 5.97
N SER A 345 12.22 -9.62 6.15
CA SER A 345 12.66 -8.39 6.81
C SER A 345 13.99 -7.91 6.24
N PHE A 346 14.19 -6.59 6.24
CA PHE A 346 15.35 -5.91 5.65
C PHE A 346 16.11 -5.14 6.72
N LYS A 347 17.42 -5.34 6.85
CA LYS A 347 18.25 -4.72 7.89
C LYS A 347 18.51 -3.25 7.58
N VAL A 348 18.40 -2.39 8.59
CA VAL A 348 18.79 -0.98 8.49
C VAL A 348 20.31 -0.89 8.30
N LYS A 349 20.75 -0.31 7.18
CA LYS A 349 22.17 0.00 6.93
C LYS A 349 22.52 1.39 7.43
N GLU A 350 21.67 2.37 7.12
CA GLU A 350 21.93 3.77 7.41
C GLU A 350 20.64 4.55 7.69
N ILE A 351 20.76 5.57 8.54
CA ILE A 351 19.71 6.55 8.83
C ILE A 351 20.37 7.92 8.74
N ILE A 352 19.95 8.73 7.78
CA ILE A 352 20.58 10.00 7.41
C ILE A 352 19.55 11.11 7.62
N ASN A 353 19.90 12.11 8.41
CA ASN A 353 19.12 13.35 8.47
C ASN A 353 19.53 14.23 7.28
N LEU A 354 18.60 14.50 6.37
CA LEU A 354 18.85 15.29 5.16
C LEU A 354 18.97 16.80 5.45
N ARG A 355 18.66 17.23 6.68
CA ARG A 355 18.74 18.63 7.15
C ARG A 355 17.93 19.61 6.30
N GLU A 356 16.86 19.14 5.68
CA GLU A 356 15.93 19.93 4.89
C GLU A 356 14.48 19.68 5.31
N LEU A 357 13.61 20.66 5.09
CA LEU A 357 12.16 20.48 5.14
C LEU A 357 11.65 20.01 3.79
N ARG A 358 10.86 18.95 3.78
CA ARG A 358 10.27 18.41 2.56
C ARG A 358 8.76 18.30 2.69
N GLU A 359 8.06 18.51 1.57
CA GLU A 359 6.64 18.14 1.48
C GLU A 359 6.53 16.61 1.56
N MET A 360 5.68 16.14 2.47
CA MET A 360 5.46 14.73 2.76
C MET A 360 3.97 14.46 2.84
N TYR A 361 3.63 13.19 2.68
CA TYR A 361 2.27 12.70 2.56
C TYR A 361 2.02 11.61 3.60
N ASP A 362 0.79 11.48 4.04
CA ASP A 362 0.33 10.36 4.87
C ASP A 362 -1.07 9.96 4.41
N ILE A 363 -1.42 8.69 4.66
CA ILE A 363 -2.67 8.09 4.21
C ILE A 363 -3.31 7.29 5.34
N THR A 364 -4.64 7.33 5.43
CA THR A 364 -5.39 6.41 6.29
C THR A 364 -5.83 5.21 5.47
N THR A 365 -5.73 4.02 6.05
CA THR A 365 -6.11 2.75 5.43
C THR A 365 -6.93 1.93 6.41
N GLY A 366 -7.79 1.04 5.89
CA GLY A 366 -8.61 0.15 6.73
C GLY A 366 -7.76 -0.73 7.66
N THR A 367 -6.63 -1.27 7.17
CA THR A 367 -5.71 -2.10 7.98
C THR A 367 -4.88 -1.29 8.98
N GLY A 368 -4.72 0.02 8.78
CA GLY A 368 -3.84 0.88 9.58
C GLY A 368 -2.36 0.81 9.21
N THR A 369 -2.09 0.15 8.10
CA THR A 369 -0.76 -0.13 7.59
C THR A 369 -0.81 -0.14 6.07
N PHE A 370 0.34 0.02 5.44
CA PHE A 370 0.49 -0.09 4.00
C PHE A 370 1.93 -0.49 3.64
N ILE A 371 2.14 -0.94 2.41
CA ILE A 371 3.47 -1.30 1.91
C ILE A 371 4.10 -0.09 1.22
N ALA A 372 5.07 0.53 1.88
CA ALA A 372 5.78 1.74 1.47
C ALA A 372 7.20 1.43 1.01
N ASN A 373 7.46 1.62 -0.27
CA ASN A 373 8.67 1.19 -0.98
C ASN A 373 9.15 -0.22 -0.58
N GLY A 374 8.20 -1.12 -0.34
CA GLY A 374 8.46 -2.52 -0.02
C GLY A 374 8.49 -2.84 1.47
N LEU A 375 8.33 -1.85 2.34
CA LEU A 375 8.36 -2.00 3.79
C LEU A 375 6.97 -1.84 4.39
N VAL A 376 6.71 -2.55 5.50
CA VAL A 376 5.47 -2.39 6.25
C VAL A 376 5.54 -1.09 7.07
N SER A 377 4.73 -0.14 6.63
CA SER A 377 4.56 1.19 7.23
C SER A 377 3.24 1.28 8.01
N HIS A 378 3.23 2.12 9.05
CA HIS A 378 2.05 2.42 9.87
C HIS A 378 1.45 3.78 9.48
N ASN A 379 0.14 3.95 9.62
CA ASN A 379 -0.52 5.28 9.64
C ASN A 379 -1.08 5.61 11.05
N CYS A 380 -0.98 6.86 11.49
CA CYS A 380 -1.22 7.39 12.87
C CYS A 380 -1.56 6.44 14.06
N TYR A 381 -0.78 6.56 15.16
CA TYR A 381 -0.94 5.82 16.42
C TYR A 381 -2.16 6.19 17.28
N ALA A 382 -2.78 7.37 17.10
CA ALA A 382 -3.94 7.75 17.90
C ALA A 382 -5.09 6.72 17.77
N ARG A 383 -5.14 5.97 16.67
CA ARG A 383 -6.07 4.84 16.45
C ARG A 383 -5.97 3.74 17.51
N PHE A 384 -4.81 3.52 18.12
CA PHE A 384 -4.64 2.56 19.20
C PHE A 384 -5.59 2.82 20.37
N MET A 385 -5.92 4.09 20.62
CA MET A 385 -6.78 4.48 21.73
C MET A 385 -8.21 3.97 21.57
N LYS A 386 -8.65 3.62 20.35
CA LYS A 386 -9.95 3.00 20.08
C LYS A 386 -10.18 1.72 20.91
N ARG A 387 -9.12 0.95 21.20
CA ARG A 387 -9.25 -0.31 21.98
C ARG A 387 -9.69 -0.10 23.43
N PHE A 388 -9.59 1.12 23.94
CA PHE A 388 -10.00 1.51 25.28
C PHE A 388 -11.34 2.26 25.28
N THR A 389 -12.09 2.13 24.19
CA THR A 389 -13.38 2.77 23.97
C THR A 389 -14.37 1.72 23.49
N ASP A 390 -15.66 1.94 23.72
CA ASP A 390 -16.73 1.05 23.25
C ASP A 390 -17.15 1.35 21.80
N HIS A 391 -16.27 1.97 21.01
CA HIS A 391 -16.57 2.32 19.62
C HIS A 391 -16.23 1.19 18.65
N HIS A 392 -17.20 0.87 17.80
CA HIS A 392 -17.01 -0.05 16.68
C HIS A 392 -16.69 0.71 15.38
N GLU A 393 -17.05 2.00 15.28
CA GLU A 393 -16.79 2.83 14.10
C GLU A 393 -15.29 3.03 13.81
N PRO A 394 -14.88 3.19 12.53
CA PRO A 394 -13.50 3.52 12.18
C PRO A 394 -12.97 4.78 12.91
N TRP A 395 -11.69 4.79 13.29
CA TRP A 395 -11.07 5.98 13.90
C TRP A 395 -11.03 7.13 12.90
N GLY A 396 -11.45 8.32 13.34
CA GLY A 396 -11.70 9.48 12.46
C GLY A 396 -13.15 9.59 11.99
N GLU A 397 -13.97 8.55 12.16
CA GLU A 397 -15.39 8.59 11.85
C GLU A 397 -16.28 8.76 13.07
N PHE A 398 -15.73 8.75 14.28
CA PHE A 398 -16.43 9.09 15.52
C PHE A 398 -15.69 10.17 16.30
N LEU A 399 -16.45 10.91 17.10
CA LEU A 399 -15.95 11.85 18.09
C LEU A 399 -16.87 11.84 19.31
N ASP A 400 -16.35 11.36 20.43
CA ASP A 400 -16.98 11.58 21.73
C ASP A 400 -16.54 12.94 22.28
N VAL A 401 -17.52 13.74 22.67
CA VAL A 401 -17.35 15.07 23.24
C VAL A 401 -17.71 15.01 24.72
N LYS A 402 -16.73 15.22 25.59
CA LYS A 402 -16.97 15.23 27.05
C LYS A 402 -17.58 16.57 27.47
N ILE A 403 -18.89 16.70 27.34
CA ILE A 403 -19.59 17.98 27.51
C ILE A 403 -19.46 18.59 28.91
N ASN A 404 -19.22 17.76 29.93
CA ASN A 404 -18.98 18.20 31.31
C ASN A 404 -17.50 18.40 31.65
N ALA A 405 -16.59 18.40 30.67
CA ALA A 405 -15.15 18.41 30.90
C ALA A 405 -14.68 19.60 31.75
N ALA A 406 -15.22 20.81 31.51
CA ALA A 406 -14.85 21.99 32.28
C ALA A 406 -15.31 21.90 33.75
N ASP A 407 -16.50 21.34 33.99
CA ASP A 407 -17.09 21.24 35.33
C ASP A 407 -16.37 20.24 36.23
N LEU A 408 -15.66 19.28 35.63
CA LEU A 408 -14.87 18.27 36.32
C LEU A 408 -13.51 18.79 36.82
N ILE A 409 -13.17 20.06 36.53
CA ILE A 409 -11.97 20.67 37.09
C ILE A 409 -12.25 21.05 38.56
N PRO A 410 -11.42 20.59 39.51
CA PRO A 410 -11.63 20.83 40.94
C PRO A 410 -11.75 22.31 41.31
N LYS A 411 -12.71 22.62 42.20
CA LYS A 411 -12.94 23.99 42.70
C LYS A 411 -12.73 24.13 44.21
N LYS A 412 -12.64 23.02 44.95
CA LYS A 412 -12.42 23.04 46.41
C LYS A 412 -10.93 23.22 46.70
N GLN A 413 -10.59 24.11 47.64
CA GLN A 413 -9.19 24.44 47.95
C GLN A 413 -8.31 23.21 48.21
N LYS A 414 -8.80 22.26 49.00
CA LYS A 414 -8.07 21.02 49.31
C LYS A 414 -7.72 20.18 48.07
N GLU A 415 -8.56 20.20 47.05
CA GLU A 415 -8.33 19.49 45.79
C GLU A 415 -7.44 20.28 44.83
N ILE A 416 -7.56 21.61 44.85
CA ILE A 416 -6.72 22.54 44.07
C ILE A 416 -5.24 22.35 44.40
N GLU A 417 -4.89 22.27 45.69
CA GLU A 417 -3.50 22.11 46.14
C GLU A 417 -2.81 20.86 45.57
N LYS A 418 -3.56 19.83 45.18
CA LYS A 418 -3.02 18.62 44.55
C LYS A 418 -2.38 18.88 43.18
N TYR A 419 -2.83 19.92 42.48
CA TYR A 419 -2.43 20.23 41.11
C TYR A 419 -1.49 21.44 41.02
N LYS A 420 -1.33 22.19 42.11
CA LYS A 420 -0.47 23.37 42.17
C LYS A 420 0.97 23.04 41.81
N GLY A 421 1.49 23.74 40.79
CA GLY A 421 2.84 23.52 40.26
C GLY A 421 3.06 22.16 39.60
N LYS A 422 2.03 21.32 39.42
CA LYS A 422 2.11 20.04 38.70
C LYS A 422 1.96 20.27 37.20
N SER A 423 2.59 19.40 36.42
CA SER A 423 2.52 19.42 34.96
C SER A 423 1.23 18.78 34.46
N ILE A 424 0.46 19.53 33.67
CA ILE A 424 -0.77 19.06 33.04
C ILE A 424 -0.62 19.20 31.53
N THR A 425 -0.70 18.09 30.80
CA THR A 425 -0.64 18.06 29.34
C THR A 425 -2.03 17.88 28.74
N ILE A 426 -2.43 18.82 27.91
CA ILE A 426 -3.61 18.73 27.07
C ILE A 426 -3.18 18.24 25.70
N SER A 427 -3.97 17.33 25.08
CA SER A 427 -3.68 16.68 23.80
C SER A 427 -2.73 15.48 23.85
N SER A 428 -2.78 14.66 24.91
CA SER A 428 -1.94 13.46 24.96
C SER A 428 -2.36 12.36 23.98
N VAL A 429 -3.59 12.41 23.48
CA VAL A 429 -4.18 11.39 22.59
C VAL A 429 -4.85 12.02 21.37
N THR A 430 -5.67 13.04 21.60
CA THR A 430 -6.52 13.69 20.60
C THR A 430 -6.37 15.19 20.73
N ASP A 431 -6.39 15.89 19.59
CA ASP A 431 -6.25 17.34 19.61
C ASP A 431 -7.40 17.99 20.40
N PRO A 432 -7.14 19.03 21.19
CA PRO A 432 -8.16 19.77 21.93
C PRO A 432 -8.87 20.84 21.09
N TYR A 433 -8.25 21.31 20.01
CA TYR A 433 -8.83 22.31 19.10
C TYR A 433 -9.19 21.64 17.76
N GLN A 434 -10.09 20.65 17.84
CA GLN A 434 -10.67 20.04 16.64
C GLN A 434 -11.75 20.95 16.04
N PRO A 435 -12.18 20.77 14.78
CA PRO A 435 -13.28 21.57 14.21
C PRO A 435 -14.54 21.63 15.09
N ALA A 436 -14.86 20.56 15.84
CA ALA A 436 -15.96 20.54 16.81
C ALA A 436 -15.80 21.56 17.95
N GLU A 437 -14.57 21.92 18.34
CA GLU A 437 -14.28 22.91 19.39
C GLU A 437 -14.76 24.32 19.02
N LYS A 438 -15.02 24.62 17.74
CA LYS A 438 -15.69 25.87 17.33
C LYS A 438 -17.11 25.96 17.90
N LYS A 439 -17.82 24.82 17.95
CA LYS A 439 -19.18 24.72 18.50
C LYS A 439 -19.15 24.56 20.02
N TYR A 440 -18.38 23.59 20.53
CA TYR A 440 -18.48 23.17 21.92
C TYR A 440 -17.74 24.08 22.90
N GLN A 441 -16.65 24.74 22.47
CA GLN A 441 -15.86 25.66 23.28
C GLN A 441 -15.40 25.09 24.64
N LEU A 442 -15.20 23.76 24.73
CA LEU A 442 -14.83 23.09 25.98
C LEU A 442 -13.49 23.59 26.49
N MET A 443 -12.56 23.89 25.58
CA MET A 443 -11.22 24.36 25.96
C MET A 443 -11.27 25.68 26.70
N ARG A 444 -12.11 26.62 26.26
CA ARG A 444 -12.24 27.91 26.93
C ARG A 444 -12.70 27.74 28.37
N GLY A 445 -13.67 26.85 28.62
CA GLY A 445 -14.13 26.51 29.97
C GLY A 445 -13.08 25.77 30.80
N ILE A 446 -12.39 24.79 30.22
CA ILE A 446 -11.31 24.04 30.88
C ILE A 446 -10.18 24.99 31.29
N LEU A 447 -9.74 25.87 30.40
CA LEU A 447 -8.66 26.83 30.68
C LEU A 447 -9.03 27.78 31.81
N LYS A 448 -10.24 28.36 31.77
CA LYS A 448 -10.75 29.22 32.86
C LYS A 448 -10.67 28.52 34.22
N ASN A 449 -11.12 27.28 34.28
CA ASN A 449 -11.16 26.54 35.53
C ASN A 449 -9.78 26.01 35.96
N LEU A 450 -8.81 25.89 35.03
CA LEU A 450 -7.43 25.51 35.34
C LEU A 450 -6.57 26.66 35.89
N ILE A 451 -6.93 27.92 35.63
CA ILE A 451 -6.14 29.08 36.10
C ILE A 451 -5.95 29.06 37.64
N PRO A 452 -7.00 28.87 38.47
CA PRO A 452 -6.86 28.81 39.92
C PRO A 452 -6.00 27.64 40.43
N LEU A 453 -5.80 26.59 39.62
CA LEU A 453 -4.97 25.45 39.98
C LEU A 453 -3.47 25.76 39.89
N GLU A 454 -3.09 26.87 39.25
CA GLU A 454 -1.70 27.24 38.98
C GLU A 454 -0.81 26.08 38.46
N PRO A 455 -1.24 25.31 37.43
CA PRO A 455 -0.43 24.21 36.91
C PRO A 455 0.71 24.72 36.00
N ASN A 456 1.69 23.85 35.76
CA ASN A 456 2.58 23.99 34.61
C ASN A 456 1.85 23.41 33.39
N LEU A 457 1.21 24.26 32.60
CA LEU A 457 0.35 23.84 31.51
C LEU A 457 1.17 23.55 30.25
N CYS A 458 0.96 22.38 29.65
CA CYS A 458 1.43 22.07 28.31
C CYS A 458 0.21 21.81 27.42
N ILE A 459 0.14 22.46 26.27
CA ILE A 459 -0.91 22.22 25.27
C ILE A 459 -0.28 21.91 23.93
N LEU A 460 -0.73 20.83 23.29
CA LEU A 460 -0.35 20.52 21.91
C LEU A 460 -1.58 20.69 21.01
N THR A 461 -1.41 21.30 19.84
CA THR A 461 -2.51 21.43 18.89
C THR A 461 -2.03 21.64 17.46
N LYS A 462 -2.91 21.33 16.51
CA LYS A 462 -2.75 21.51 15.06
C LYS A 462 -3.63 22.62 14.49
N SER A 463 -4.50 23.23 15.30
CA SER A 463 -5.46 24.23 14.80
C SER A 463 -5.11 25.62 15.29
N ASP A 464 -5.23 26.57 14.37
CA ASP A 464 -5.27 28.01 14.61
C ASP A 464 -6.40 28.46 15.56
N LEU A 465 -7.43 27.63 15.79
CA LEU A 465 -8.50 27.92 16.74
C LEU A 465 -7.97 28.15 18.17
N VAL A 466 -6.77 27.64 18.48
CA VAL A 466 -6.06 27.93 19.74
C VAL A 466 -5.89 29.43 19.98
N LEU A 467 -5.78 30.24 18.92
CA LEU A 467 -5.61 31.69 19.02
C LEU A 467 -6.83 32.38 19.66
N ARG A 468 -8.02 31.77 19.58
CA ARG A 468 -9.25 32.26 20.23
C ARG A 468 -9.09 32.44 21.74
N ASP A 469 -8.31 31.56 22.36
CA ASP A 469 -8.20 31.47 23.83
C ASP A 469 -6.87 32.05 24.35
N ILE A 470 -6.22 32.90 23.54
CA ILE A 470 -4.95 33.58 23.90
C ILE A 470 -5.06 34.49 25.11
N ASP A 471 -6.23 35.07 25.35
CA ASP A 471 -6.53 35.88 26.53
C ASP A 471 -6.38 35.07 27.83
N LEU A 472 -6.85 33.82 27.83
CA LEU A 472 -6.74 32.92 28.98
C LEU A 472 -5.32 32.37 29.15
N PHE A 473 -4.61 32.11 28.05
CA PHE A 473 -3.23 31.63 28.10
C PHE A 473 -2.30 32.60 28.83
N LYS A 474 -2.51 33.92 28.70
CA LYS A 474 -1.74 34.95 29.39
C LYS A 474 -1.87 34.91 30.92
N SER A 475 -2.91 34.28 31.45
CA SER A 475 -3.14 34.16 32.90
C SER A 475 -2.36 33.00 33.55
N PHE A 476 -1.77 32.09 32.76
CA PHE A 476 -0.98 30.99 33.30
C PHE A 476 0.45 31.43 33.60
N LYS A 477 0.93 31.19 34.82
CA LYS A 477 2.32 31.49 35.23
C LYS A 477 3.36 30.71 34.42
N LYS A 478 3.05 29.46 34.06
CA LYS A 478 3.91 28.56 33.29
C LYS A 478 3.09 27.82 32.24
N LEU A 479 3.30 28.20 30.98
CA LEU A 479 2.62 27.63 29.82
C LEU A 479 3.63 27.27 28.73
N VAL A 480 3.47 26.08 28.16
CA VAL A 480 4.11 25.67 26.91
C VAL A 480 3.02 25.34 25.91
N ALA A 481 2.98 26.08 24.79
CA ALA A 481 2.11 25.77 23.67
C ALA A 481 2.94 25.19 22.52
N GLY A 482 2.72 23.91 22.21
CA GLY A 482 3.27 23.25 21.05
C GLY A 482 2.27 23.26 19.90
N VAL A 483 2.51 24.10 18.90
CA VAL A 483 1.65 24.18 17.70
C VAL A 483 2.32 23.41 16.57
N SER A 484 1.60 22.45 15.99
CA SER A 484 1.98 21.78 14.75
C SER A 484 1.35 22.54 13.58
N LEU A 485 2.16 23.33 12.90
CA LEU A 485 1.73 24.08 11.73
C LEU A 485 1.81 23.20 10.48
N SER A 486 0.67 22.95 9.85
CA SER A 486 0.60 22.48 8.46
C SER A 486 0.24 23.68 7.59
N LEU A 487 1.22 24.21 6.88
CA LEU A 487 1.01 25.23 5.83
C LEU A 487 0.51 24.56 4.54
#